data_AF-A0A9Y2G6R0-F1
#
_entry.id   AF-A0A9Y2G6R0-F1
#
_cell.length_a   1.000
_cell.length_b   1.000
_cell.length_c   1.000
_cell.angle_alpha   90.00
_cell.angle_beta   90.00
_cell.angle_gamma   90.00
#
_symmetry.space_group_name_H-M   'P 1'
#
loop_
_entity.id
_entity.type
_entity.pdbx_description
1 polymer ?
#
loop_
_entity_poly.entity_id
_entity_poly.type
_entity_poly.pdbx_seq_one_letter_code
_entity_poly.pdbx_strand_id
1 'polypeptide(L)'
;MTHTPKRFIAGAICPRCAAMDRIRSWEQNGIRYRDCVSCDFFEQLPVEDSAQDELPTRVNQPRETQKPAREEISTVKIIDPGTRH
;
A
#
# COMPACT_ATOMS: atom_id res chain seq x y z
N MET A 1 -7.70 -3.45 27.49
CA MET A 1 -8.56 -3.51 26.29
C MET A 1 -8.21 -2.31 25.43
N THR A 2 -7.40 -2.51 24.40
CA THR A 2 -7.03 -1.46 23.44
C THR A 2 -8.25 -1.13 22.58
N HIS A 3 -8.95 -0.03 22.89
CA HIS A 3 -10.11 0.41 22.12
C HIS A 3 -9.63 1.01 20.78
N THR A 4 -9.90 0.34 19.65
CA THR A 4 -9.60 0.89 18.32
C THR A 4 -10.45 2.15 18.09
N PRO A 5 -9.85 3.34 17.89
CA PRO A 5 -10.62 4.56 17.67
C PRO A 5 -11.34 4.51 16.32
N LYS A 6 -12.63 4.84 16.31
CA LYS A 6 -13.43 5.01 15.08
C LYS A 6 -13.01 6.29 14.36
N ARG A 7 -12.79 6.24 13.05
CA ARG A 7 -12.37 7.38 12.21
C ARG A 7 -13.42 7.71 11.16
N PHE A 8 -13.70 8.99 10.91
CA PHE A 8 -14.59 9.39 9.81
C PHE A 8 -13.92 9.17 8.45
N ILE A 9 -14.73 8.84 7.43
CA ILE A 9 -14.30 8.74 6.04
C ILE A 9 -14.74 10.01 5.30
N ALA A 10 -13.79 10.88 4.96
CA ALA A 10 -14.07 12.10 4.22
C ALA A 10 -14.53 11.78 2.78
N GLY A 11 -15.54 12.49 2.30
CA GLY A 11 -16.16 12.30 0.99
C GLY A 11 -17.07 11.07 0.88
N ALA A 12 -17.20 10.25 1.93
CA ALA A 12 -18.04 9.07 1.89
C ALA A 12 -19.53 9.43 1.98
N ILE A 13 -20.31 8.89 1.05
CA ILE A 13 -21.78 8.98 1.05
C ILE A 13 -22.34 7.71 1.67
N CYS A 14 -23.23 7.86 2.66
CA CYS A 14 -23.89 6.72 3.27
C CYS A 14 -24.78 5.99 2.24
N PRO A 15 -24.62 4.66 2.05
CA PRO A 15 -25.43 3.92 1.08
C PRO A 15 -26.90 3.79 1.50
N ARG A 16 -27.21 3.98 2.79
CA ARG A 16 -28.58 3.88 3.33
C ARG A 16 -29.36 5.19 3.26
N CYS A 17 -28.76 6.32 3.64
CA CYS A 17 -29.46 7.60 3.75
C CYS A 17 -28.90 8.73 2.87
N ALA A 18 -27.88 8.44 2.04
CA ALA A 18 -27.22 9.40 1.16
C ALA A 18 -26.55 10.60 1.86
N ALA A 19 -26.39 10.58 3.19
CA ALA A 19 -25.69 11.64 3.91
C ALA A 19 -24.17 11.58 3.65
N MET A 20 -23.56 12.73 3.37
CA MET A 20 -22.13 12.91 3.15
C MET A 20 -21.37 13.09 4.49
N ASP A 21 -20.18 12.50 4.60
CA ASP A 21 -19.28 12.63 5.76
C ASP A 21 -19.86 12.10 7.09
N ARG A 22 -20.74 11.10 7.00
CA ARG A 22 -21.39 10.49 8.17
C ARG A 22 -20.96 9.07 8.47
N ILE A 23 -20.04 8.51 7.69
CA ILE A 23 -19.53 7.15 7.88
C ILE A 23 -18.26 7.16 8.75
N ARG A 24 -18.23 6.32 9.80
CA ARG A 24 -17.02 6.02 10.57
C ARG A 24 -16.56 4.60 10.29
N SER A 25 -15.25 4.40 10.18
CA SER A 25 -14.61 3.10 10.00
C SER A 25 -13.70 2.78 11.18
N TRP A 26 -13.63 1.50 11.55
CA TRP A 26 -12.62 0.96 12.46
C TRP A 26 -12.31 -0.49 12.09
N GLU A 27 -11.23 -1.02 12.63
CA GLU A 27 -10.84 -2.41 12.45
C GLU A 27 -10.79 -3.12 13.80
N GLN A 28 -11.35 -4.31 13.86
CA GLN A 28 -11.29 -5.17 15.02
C GLN A 28 -11.19 -6.63 14.56
N ASN A 29 -10.19 -7.35 15.07
CA ASN A 29 -9.98 -8.77 14.81
C ASN A 29 -9.90 -9.12 13.30
N GLY A 30 -9.24 -8.28 12.49
CA GLY A 30 -9.11 -8.49 11.04
C GLY A 30 -10.40 -8.23 10.24
N ILE A 31 -11.42 -7.65 10.88
CA ILE A 31 -12.66 -7.23 10.24
C ILE A 31 -12.74 -5.71 10.27
N ARG A 32 -13.02 -5.11 9.11
CA ARG A 32 -13.27 -3.68 8.97
C ARG A 32 -14.77 -3.43 9.12
N TYR A 33 -15.09 -2.57 10.06
CA TYR A 33 -16.44 -2.15 10.37
C TYR A 33 -16.69 -0.75 9.88
N ARG A 34 -17.91 -0.48 9.41
CA ARG A 34 -18.37 0.86 9.07
C ARG A 34 -19.73 1.12 9.71
N ASP A 35 -19.92 2.31 10.27
CA ASP A 35 -21.23 2.75 10.75
C ASP A 35 -21.60 4.18 10.27
N CYS A 36 -22.89 4.45 10.11
CA CYS A 36 -23.40 5.80 9.84
C CYS A 36 -23.96 6.45 11.10
N VAL A 37 -23.48 7.64 11.45
CA VAL A 37 -23.98 8.37 12.63
C VAL A 37 -25.36 9.02 12.44
N SER A 38 -25.90 9.02 11.22
CA SER A 38 -27.18 9.67 10.90
C SER A 38 -28.35 8.70 10.77
N CYS A 39 -28.09 7.44 10.41
CA CYS A 39 -29.14 6.45 10.17
C CYS A 39 -28.81 5.07 10.73
N ASP A 40 -27.77 4.93 11.56
CA ASP A 40 -27.38 3.65 12.18
C ASP A 40 -27.13 2.51 11.18
N PHE A 41 -26.77 2.84 9.93
CA PHE A 41 -26.25 1.86 8.99
C PHE A 41 -24.99 1.19 9.58
N PHE A 42 -24.86 -0.12 9.43
CA PHE A 42 -23.73 -0.89 9.92
C PHE A 42 -23.32 -1.94 8.89
N GLU A 43 -22.02 -2.04 8.63
CA GLU A 43 -21.43 -2.94 7.64
C GLU A 43 -20.15 -3.60 8.18
N GLN A 44 -19.95 -4.87 7.83
CA GLN A 44 -18.77 -5.67 8.16
C GLN A 44 -18.12 -6.13 6.86
N LEU A 45 -16.83 -5.82 6.70
CA LEU A 45 -16.05 -6.16 5.52
C LEU A 45 -14.79 -6.91 5.98
N PRO A 46 -14.42 -8.03 5.34
CA PRO A 46 -13.10 -8.61 5.55
C PRO A 46 -12.01 -7.58 5.19
N VAL A 47 -10.92 -7.59 5.96
CA VAL A 47 -9.71 -6.84 5.62
C VAL A 47 -8.94 -7.68 4.62
N GLU A 48 -9.20 -7.44 3.33
CA GLU A 48 -8.35 -7.98 2.27
C GLU A 48 -7.05 -7.18 2.25
N ASP A 49 -5.96 -7.78 2.75
CA ASP A 49 -4.59 -7.29 2.53
C ASP A 49 -4.16 -7.73 1.13
N SER A 50 -4.84 -7.22 0.10
CA SER A 50 -4.34 -7.37 -1.24
C SER A 50 -3.22 -6.35 -1.40
N ALA A 51 -2.00 -6.75 -1.04
CA ALA A 51 -0.82 -6.28 -1.74
C ALA A 51 -1.00 -6.68 -3.20
N GLN A 52 -1.77 -5.89 -3.94
CA GLN A 52 -1.96 -6.09 -5.37
C GLN A 52 -0.57 -5.90 -5.96
N ASP A 53 -0.04 -6.97 -6.58
CA ASP A 53 1.20 -6.87 -7.32
C ASP A 53 1.12 -5.67 -8.26
N GLU A 54 2.23 -4.96 -8.39
CA GLU A 54 2.30 -3.81 -9.26
C GLU A 54 1.90 -4.23 -10.68
N LEU A 55 0.89 -3.53 -11.22
CA LEU A 55 0.40 -3.84 -12.56
C LEU A 55 1.55 -3.69 -13.56
N PRO A 56 1.76 -4.67 -14.46
CA PRO A 56 2.80 -4.54 -15.46
C PRO A 56 2.47 -3.38 -16.39
N THR A 57 3.27 -2.32 -16.33
CA THR A 57 3.17 -1.18 -17.22
C THR A 57 4.34 -1.19 -18.22
N ARG A 58 4.21 -0.44 -19.31
CA ARG A 58 5.29 -0.24 -20.30
C ARG A 58 6.60 0.24 -19.66
N VAL A 59 6.53 0.91 -18.52
CA VAL A 59 7.68 1.55 -17.84
C VAL A 59 8.30 0.67 -16.75
N ASN A 60 7.53 -0.24 -16.16
CA ASN A 60 8.03 -1.18 -15.13
C ASN A 60 8.58 -2.48 -15.71
N GLN A 61 8.61 -2.62 -17.04
CA GLN A 61 9.28 -3.73 -17.70
C GLN A 61 10.70 -3.36 -18.12
N PRO A 62 11.71 -4.19 -17.84
CA PRO A 62 13.06 -3.97 -18.35
C PRO A 62 13.01 -3.97 -19.87
N ARG A 63 13.45 -2.86 -20.48
CA ARG A 63 13.55 -2.76 -21.94
C ARG A 63 14.53 -3.83 -22.42
N GLU A 64 14.29 -4.45 -23.58
CA GLU A 64 15.20 -5.47 -24.16
C GLU A 64 16.67 -4.99 -24.23
N THR A 65 16.89 -3.68 -24.40
CA THR A 65 18.22 -3.02 -24.41
C THR A 65 18.89 -2.91 -23.03
N GLN A 66 18.17 -3.20 -21.95
CA GLN A 66 18.63 -3.10 -20.56
C GLN A 66 18.78 -4.47 -19.89
N LYS A 67 18.58 -5.58 -20.61
CA LYS A 67 19.01 -6.90 -20.11
C LYS A 67 20.52 -6.81 -19.88
N PRO A 68 21.04 -6.85 -18.64
CA PRO A 68 22.46 -6.96 -18.46
C PRO A 68 22.85 -8.30 -19.07
N ALA A 69 23.66 -8.27 -20.14
CA ALA A 69 24.42 -9.44 -20.53
C ALA A 69 25.14 -9.89 -19.27
N ARG A 70 24.76 -11.04 -18.73
CA ARG A 70 25.05 -11.51 -17.37
C ARG A 70 26.56 -11.79 -17.14
N GLU A 71 27.42 -11.35 -18.06
CA GLU A 71 28.80 -11.82 -18.22
C GLU A 71 29.89 -10.74 -18.04
N GLU A 72 29.58 -9.43 -17.88
CA GLU A 72 30.64 -8.41 -17.84
C GLU A 72 30.61 -7.45 -16.64
N ILE A 73 30.33 -7.94 -15.44
CA ILE A 73 30.64 -7.16 -14.23
C ILE A 73 31.97 -7.69 -13.67
N SER A 74 33.08 -7.20 -14.20
CA SER A 74 34.40 -7.42 -13.60
C SER A 74 34.72 -6.28 -12.64
N THR A 75 34.78 -6.58 -11.34
CA THR A 75 35.21 -5.63 -10.32
C THR A 75 36.70 -5.36 -10.50
N VAL A 76 37.07 -4.17 -10.97
CA VAL A 76 38.48 -3.77 -11.08
C VAL A 76 39.05 -3.57 -9.67
N LYS A 77 40.06 -4.36 -9.30
CA LYS A 77 40.83 -4.14 -8.08
C LYS A 77 41.80 -2.97 -8.29
N ILE A 78 41.52 -1.86 -7.63
CA ILE A 78 42.41 -0.69 -7.60
C ILE A 78 43.65 -1.09 -6.78
N ILE A 79 44.81 -1.20 -7.43
CA ILE A 79 46.10 -1.42 -6.76
C ILE A 79 46.57 -0.07 -6.20
N ASP A 80 46.82 -0.02 -4.89
CA ASP A 80 47.32 1.13 -4.16
C ASP A 80 48.79 1.42 -4.57
N PRO A 81 49.11 2.60 -5.14
CA PRO A 81 50.47 2.93 -5.54
C PRO A 81 51.31 3.19 -4.29
N GLY A 82 52.16 2.22 -3.97
CA GLY A 82 52.92 2.11 -2.72
C GLY A 82 53.55 3.40 -2.20
N THR A 83 53.56 3.48 -0.87
CA THR A 83 54.41 4.34 -0.05
C THR A 83 55.84 4.34 -0.62
N ARG A 84 56.25 5.46 -1.22
CA ARG A 84 57.64 5.71 -1.60
C ARG A 84 58.46 5.99 -0.34
N HIS A 85 59.70 5.50 -0.39
CA HIS A 85 60.81 5.55 0.57
C HIS A 85 60.75 6.58 1.70
#